data_AF-I3DZ37-F1
#
_entry.id   AF-I3DZ37-F1
#
_cell.length_a   1.000
_cell.length_b   1.000
_cell.length_c   1.000
_cell.angle_alpha   90.00
_cell.angle_beta   90.00
_cell.angle_gamma   90.00
#
_symmetry.space_group_name_H-M   'P 1'
#
loop_
_entity.id
_entity.type
_entity.pdbx_description
1 polymer ?
#
loop_
_entity_poly.entity_id
_entity_poly.type
_entity_poly.pdbx_seq_one_letter_code
_entity_poly.pdbx_strand_id
1 'polypeptide(L)'
;MENQHNEIYSELRKMKAELEEKSKRKISNELINEFIQEEIQDIEYTLKKIETGEFGKCEISGELIPFHYLTSIPTLRSAKDIKKVERFYKKSFYS
;
A
#
# COMPACT_ATOMS: atom_id res chain seq x y z
N MET A 1 -8.04 -11.14 13.19
CA MET A 1 -8.07 -10.29 11.98
C MET A 1 -8.10 -8.81 12.34
N GLU A 2 -8.94 -8.35 13.28
CA GLU A 2 -8.98 -6.94 13.72
C GLU A 2 -7.61 -6.37 14.16
N ASN A 3 -6.84 -7.15 14.92
CA ASN A 3 -5.48 -6.75 15.33
C ASN A 3 -4.52 -6.49 14.14
N GLN A 4 -4.63 -7.25 13.05
CA GLN A 4 -3.72 -7.12 11.90
C GLN A 4 -4.07 -5.88 11.05
N HIS A 5 -5.35 -5.53 10.94
CA HIS A 5 -5.75 -4.27 10.29
C HIS A 5 -5.30 -3.05 11.09
N ASN A 6 -5.35 -3.13 12.43
CA ASN A 6 -4.89 -2.06 13.30
C ASN A 6 -3.38 -1.83 13.19
N GLU A 7 -2.60 -2.91 13.08
CA GLU A 7 -1.15 -2.83 12.84
C GLU A 7 -0.85 -2.16 11.49
N ILE A 8 -1.45 -2.64 10.40
CA ILE A 8 -1.31 -2.04 9.06
C ILE A 8 -1.69 -0.56 9.08
N TYR A 9 -2.82 -0.22 9.72
CA TYR A 9 -3.30 1.16 9.82
C TYR A 9 -2.29 2.06 10.56
N SER A 10 -1.76 1.60 11.69
CA SER A 10 -0.73 2.32 12.46
C SER A 10 0.53 2.55 11.63
N GLU A 11 1.03 1.52 10.95
CA GLU A 11 2.25 1.63 10.13
C GLU A 11 2.05 2.57 8.93
N LEU A 12 0.91 2.49 8.23
CA LEU A 12 0.57 3.42 7.15
C LEU A 12 0.52 4.87 7.63
N ARG A 13 -0.05 5.13 8.82
CA ARG A 13 -0.10 6.48 9.41
C ARG A 13 1.29 7.02 9.73
N LYS A 14 2.18 6.18 10.29
CA LYS A 14 3.57 6.57 10.55
C LYS A 14 4.30 6.90 9.25
N MET A 15 4.22 6.00 8.27
CA MET A 15 4.86 6.17 6.97
C MET A 15 4.41 7.45 6.27
N LYS A 16 3.10 7.75 6.27
CA LYS A 16 2.56 8.99 5.74
C LYS A 16 3.20 10.21 6.42
N ALA A 17 3.24 10.24 7.75
CA ALA A 17 3.79 11.37 8.49
C ALA A 17 5.28 11.61 8.16
N GLU A 18 6.06 10.54 8.01
CA GLU A 18 7.47 10.62 7.61
C GLU A 18 7.63 11.16 6.17
N LEU A 19 6.79 10.71 5.23
CA LEU A 19 6.82 11.16 3.84
C LEU A 19 6.40 12.64 3.71
N GLU A 20 5.37 13.06 4.44
CA GLU A 20 4.94 14.47 4.49
C GLU A 20 6.03 15.37 5.06
N GLU A 21 6.73 14.92 6.10
CA GLU A 21 7.87 15.65 6.65
C GLU A 21 9.01 15.77 5.63
N LYS A 22 9.34 14.69 4.93
CA LYS A 22 10.36 14.69 3.87
C LYS A 22 10.00 15.61 2.71
N SER A 23 8.74 15.63 2.29
CA SER A 23 8.25 16.52 1.23
C SER A 23 8.38 18.01 1.64
N LYS A 24 8.02 18.36 2.88
CA LYS A 24 8.15 19.72 3.42
C LYS A 24 9.58 20.25 3.44
N ARG A 25 10.57 19.38 3.60
CA ARG A 25 11.99 19.76 3.59
C ARG A 25 12.50 20.18 2.20
N LYS A 26 11.65 20.18 1.16
CA LYS A 26 11.95 20.51 -0.24
C LYS A 26 13.22 19.80 -0.72
N ILE A 27 13.09 18.50 -1.00
CA ILE A 27 14.13 17.78 -1.73
C ILE A 27 14.29 18.48 -3.09
N SER A 28 15.52 18.82 -3.47
CA SER A 28 15.80 19.63 -4.67
C SER A 28 15.44 18.96 -5.99
N ASN A 29 14.97 17.71 -5.98
CA ASN A 29 14.63 16.94 -7.17
C ASN A 29 13.12 16.79 -7.29
N GLU A 30 12.56 17.39 -8.35
CA GLU A 30 11.12 17.40 -8.63
C GLU A 30 10.55 15.99 -8.81
N LEU A 31 11.24 15.10 -9.53
CA LEU A 31 10.81 13.71 -9.73
C LEU A 31 10.68 12.96 -8.39
N ILE A 32 11.62 13.18 -7.47
CA ILE A 32 11.56 12.55 -6.15
C ILE A 32 10.34 13.06 -5.37
N ASN A 33 10.03 14.37 -5.46
CA ASN A 33 8.85 14.92 -4.81
C ASN A 33 7.56 14.35 -5.42
N GLU A 34 7.50 14.18 -6.75
CA GLU A 34 6.36 13.55 -7.43
C GLU A 34 6.13 12.13 -6.90
N PHE A 35 7.15 11.27 -6.87
CA PHE A 35 7.03 9.92 -6.32
C PHE A 35 6.60 9.91 -4.84
N ILE A 36 7.11 10.84 -4.03
CA ILE A 36 6.67 10.96 -2.63
C ILE A 36 5.19 11.36 -2.55
N GLN A 37 4.72 12.26 -3.41
CA GLN A 37 3.30 12.65 -3.43
C GLN A 37 2.41 11.50 -3.90
N GLU A 38 2.81 10.75 -4.93
CA GLU A 38 2.11 9.55 -5.38
C GLU A 38 1.99 8.51 -4.25
N GLU A 39 3.08 8.25 -3.54
CA GLU A 39 3.08 7.30 -2.41
C GLU A 39 2.16 7.76 -1.27
N ILE A 40 2.15 9.07 -0.95
CA ILE A 40 1.22 9.62 0.05
C ILE A 40 -0.23 9.42 -0.39
N GLN A 41 -0.55 9.67 -1.66
CA GLN A 41 -1.90 9.47 -2.20
C GLN A 41 -2.33 7.99 -2.13
N ASP A 42 -1.42 7.06 -2.43
CA ASP A 42 -1.68 5.63 -2.34
C ASP A 42 -1.95 5.19 -0.89
N ILE A 43 -1.19 5.73 0.06
CA ILE A 43 -1.39 5.49 1.49
C ILE A 43 -2.74 6.07 1.96
N GLU A 44 -3.06 7.32 1.61
CA GLU A 44 -4.33 7.95 1.98
C GLU A 44 -5.54 7.19 1.46
N TYR A 45 -5.47 6.76 0.20
CA TYR A 45 -6.51 5.95 -0.41
C TYR A 45 -6.70 4.63 0.35
N THR A 46 -5.59 3.98 0.72
CA THR A 46 -5.60 2.71 1.46
C THR A 46 -6.20 2.89 2.86
N LEU A 47 -5.82 3.96 3.58
CA LEU A 47 -6.40 4.29 4.89
C LEU A 47 -7.91 4.49 4.80
N LYS A 48 -8.38 5.23 3.78
CA LYS A 48 -9.81 5.42 3.54
C LYS A 48 -10.53 4.08 3.31
N LYS A 49 -9.93 3.15 2.57
CA LYS A 49 -10.49 1.80 2.36
C LYS A 49 -10.58 1.00 3.65
N ILE A 50 -9.62 1.16 4.56
CA ILE A 50 -9.69 0.53 5.89
C ILE A 50 -10.87 1.11 6.68
N GLU A 51 -11.01 2.44 6.68
CA GLU A 51 -12.10 3.15 7.38
C GLU A 51 -13.49 2.82 6.83
N THR A 52 -13.62 2.63 5.51
CA THR A 52 -14.89 2.23 4.88
C THR A 52 -15.15 0.72 4.89
N GLY A 53 -14.24 -0.09 5.43
CA GLY A 53 -14.35 -1.54 5.44
C GLY A 53 -14.17 -2.21 4.07
N GLU A 54 -13.61 -1.50 3.09
CA GLU A 54 -13.33 -1.99 1.74
C GLU A 54 -11.89 -2.45 1.54
N PHE A 55 -11.06 -2.40 2.58
CA PHE A 55 -9.67 -2.83 2.52
C PHE A 55 -9.53 -4.31 2.16
N GLY A 56 -8.57 -4.60 1.28
CA GLY A 56 -8.34 -5.95 0.78
C GLY A 56 -9.35 -6.42 -0.26
N LYS A 57 -10.21 -5.56 -0.79
CA LYS A 57 -11.07 -5.87 -1.94
C LYS A 57 -10.41 -5.43 -3.24
N CYS A 58 -10.30 -6.34 -4.19
CA CYS A 58 -9.82 -6.07 -5.54
C CYS A 58 -10.74 -5.08 -6.25
N GLU A 59 -10.19 -3.98 -6.76
CA GLU A 59 -10.97 -2.93 -7.42
C GLU A 59 -11.49 -3.32 -8.80
N ILE A 60 -10.90 -4.36 -9.41
CA ILE A 60 -11.27 -4.83 -10.75
C ILE A 60 -12.33 -5.93 -10.67
N SER A 61 -12.11 -6.95 -9.83
CA SER A 61 -13.02 -8.10 -9.73
C SER A 61 -14.01 -8.01 -8.57
N GLY A 62 -13.74 -7.17 -7.57
CA GLY A 62 -14.51 -7.13 -6.33
C GLY A 62 -14.22 -8.29 -5.36
N GLU A 63 -13.33 -9.22 -5.72
CA GLU A 63 -12.93 -10.35 -4.87
C GLU A 63 -11.93 -9.93 -3.79
N LEU A 64 -11.74 -10.77 -2.77
CA LEU A 64 -10.75 -10.51 -1.72
C LEU A 64 -9.33 -10.76 -2.23
N ILE A 65 -8.45 -9.81 -1.97
CA ILE A 65 -7.00 -9.93 -2.14
C ILE A 65 -6.47 -10.80 -0.99
N PRO A 66 -5.63 -11.81 -1.26
CA PRO A 66 -5.07 -12.64 -0.20
C PRO A 66 -4.26 -11.80 0.80
N PHE A 67 -4.57 -11.98 2.08
CA PHE A 67 -4.08 -11.12 3.15
C PHE A 67 -2.54 -11.08 3.28
N HIS A 68 -1.86 -12.18 2.95
CA HIS A 68 -0.40 -12.24 3.00
C HIS A 68 0.28 -11.24 2.04
N TYR A 69 -0.36 -10.90 0.90
CA TYR A 69 0.15 -9.83 0.05
C TYR A 69 -0.09 -8.47 0.69
N LEU A 70 -1.24 -8.26 1.34
CA LEU A 70 -1.59 -7.00 2.01
C LEU A 70 -0.69 -6.72 3.23
N THR A 71 -0.20 -7.76 3.91
CA THR A 71 0.78 -7.59 5.00
C THR A 71 2.14 -7.14 4.49
N SER A 72 2.49 -7.47 3.24
CA SER A 72 3.77 -7.06 2.64
C SER A 72 3.66 -5.75 1.85
N ILE A 73 2.55 -5.56 1.15
CA ILE A 73 2.27 -4.41 0.28
C ILE A 73 0.81 -3.99 0.54
N PRO A 74 0.56 -3.16 1.56
CA PRO A 74 -0.79 -2.78 1.97
C PRO A 74 -1.50 -1.91 0.92
N THR A 75 -0.77 -1.25 0.03
CA THR A 75 -1.31 -0.38 -1.03
C THR A 75 -1.79 -1.14 -2.27
N LEU A 76 -1.78 -2.48 -2.28
CA LEU A 76 -2.27 -3.28 -3.41
C LEU A 76 -3.77 -3.06 -3.66
N ARG A 77 -4.10 -2.72 -4.91
CA ARG A 77 -5.47 -2.42 -5.35
C ARG A 77 -6.14 -3.56 -6.12
N SER A 78 -5.35 -4.42 -6.77
CA SER A 78 -5.91 -5.44 -7.64
C SER A 78 -5.07 -6.72 -7.74
N ALA A 79 -5.72 -7.80 -8.17
CA ALA A 79 -5.04 -9.05 -8.50
C ALA A 79 -4.01 -8.90 -9.65
N LYS A 80 -4.11 -7.84 -10.49
CA LYS A 80 -3.08 -7.55 -11.49
C LYS A 80 -1.78 -7.08 -10.85
N ASP A 81 -1.88 -6.36 -9.74
CA ASP A 81 -0.70 -5.85 -9.02
C ASP A 81 0.04 -7.01 -8.33
N ILE A 82 -0.69 -8.01 -7.83
CA ILE A 82 -0.12 -9.28 -7.37
C ILE A 82 0.72 -9.93 -8.47
N LYS A 83 0.19 -10.05 -9.70
CA LYS A 83 0.93 -10.66 -10.82
C LYS A 83 2.22 -9.90 -11.16
N LYS A 84 2.23 -8.57 -11.00
CA LYS A 84 3.45 -7.76 -11.18
C LYS A 84 4.46 -8.07 -10.09
N VAL A 85 4.01 -8.14 -8.83
CA VAL A 85 4.81 -8.51 -7.66
C VAL A 85 5.42 -9.90 -7.88
N GLU A 86 4.61 -10.92 -8.15
CA GLU A 86 5.09 -12.30 -8.39
C GLU A 86 6.11 -12.39 -9.53
N ARG A 87 5.86 -11.67 -10.63
CA ARG A 87 6.79 -11.62 -11.78
C ARG A 87 8.13 -11.01 -11.39
N PHE A 88 8.15 -10.06 -10.46
CA PHE A 88 9.36 -9.42 -9.96
C PHE A 88 10.10 -10.31 -8.95
N TYR A 89 9.37 -10.99 -8.06
CA TYR A 89 9.98 -11.78 -6.98
C TYR A 89 10.57 -13.13 -7.42
N LYS A 90 10.22 -13.68 -8.60
CA LYS A 90 10.82 -14.88 -9.25
C LYS A 90 11.33 -16.01 -8.31
N LYS A 91 10.68 -16.24 -7.17
CA LYS A 91 10.90 -17.43 -6.34
C LYS A 91 9.59 -18.18 -6.23
N SER A 92 9.67 -19.48 -6.49
CA SER A 92 8.58 -20.40 -6.18
C SER A 92 8.29 -20.30 -4.69
N PHE A 93 7.08 -19.85 -4.33
CA PHE A 93 6.58 -19.97 -2.96
C PHE A 93 6.03 -21.37 -2.65
N TYR A 94 6.15 -22.32 -3.58
CA TYR A 94 6.02 -23.74 -3.30
C TYR A 94 7.42 -24.31 -3.08
N SER A 95 7.71 -24.63 -1.82
CA SER A 95 8.73 -25.58 -1.42
C SER A 95 8.07 -26.75 -0.70
#